data_AF-A0A2K6VVR3-F1
#
_entry.id   AF-A0A2K6VVR3-F1
#
_cell.length_a   1.000
_cell.length_b   1.000
_cell.length_c   1.000
_cell.angle_alpha   90.00
_cell.angle_beta   90.00
_cell.angle_gamma   90.00
#
_symmetry.space_group_name_H-M   'P 1'
#
loop_
_entity.id
_entity.type
_entity.pdbx_description
1 polymer ?
#
loop_
_entity_poly.entity_id
_entity_poly.type
_entity_poly.pdbx_seq_one_letter_code
_entity_poly.pdbx_strand_id
1 'polypeptide(L)'
;MKEEETKKVASGSARISFSPSDDGLDCSFEHILNNSAVPRTVPAVIRTKKAENRLAACSPSPVLSGEPLNSVEQRAMEHQKRQEWRQARFKSLEADSKAAEVVMQQVEQINSRLANITEEHTNSSLPINEKILQNETSFERNEYIDPITGAATVSFVEKSITQREVN
;
A
#
# COMPACT_ATOMS: atom_id res chain seq x y z
N MET A 1 34.08 18.26 -7.52
CA MET A 1 34.78 17.18 -8.23
C MET A 1 33.81 16.02 -8.41
N LYS A 2 33.14 15.97 -9.59
CA LYS A 2 32.46 14.84 -10.30
C LYS A 2 31.50 13.94 -9.49
N GLU A 3 30.17 13.91 -9.62
CA GLU A 3 29.25 13.87 -10.79
C GLU A 3 29.60 12.77 -11.80
N GLU A 4 28.89 11.61 -11.73
CA GLU A 4 28.76 10.53 -12.74
C GLU A 4 28.09 9.31 -12.05
N GLU A 5 27.10 8.56 -12.52
CA GLU A 5 26.42 8.42 -13.81
C GLU A 5 25.01 7.85 -13.58
N THR A 6 24.02 8.42 -14.25
CA THR A 6 22.77 7.75 -14.63
C THR A 6 22.98 7.08 -15.99
N LYS A 7 23.05 5.75 -16.07
CA LYS A 7 22.96 5.04 -17.37
C LYS A 7 22.65 3.55 -17.22
N LYS A 8 21.43 3.15 -17.59
CA LYS A 8 21.17 2.27 -18.73
C LYS A 8 19.69 1.89 -18.80
N VAL A 9 19.10 2.40 -19.87
CA VAL A 9 17.76 2.18 -20.40
C VAL A 9 17.75 0.86 -21.17
N ALA A 10 16.57 0.24 -21.19
CA ALA A 10 16.02 -0.56 -22.29
C ALA A 10 16.83 -1.77 -22.80
N SER A 11 16.36 -2.97 -22.47
CA SER A 11 16.17 -4.02 -23.48
C SER A 11 15.19 -5.06 -22.96
N GLY A 12 14.06 -5.24 -23.63
CA GLY A 12 13.05 -6.23 -23.23
C GLY A 12 11.60 -5.86 -23.56
N SER A 13 11.35 -5.09 -24.61
CA SER A 13 10.00 -5.02 -25.21
C SER A 13 9.83 -6.27 -26.09
N ALA A 14 9.50 -7.41 -25.49
CA ALA A 14 8.92 -8.51 -26.23
C ALA A 14 7.46 -8.12 -26.50
N ARG A 15 7.16 -7.79 -27.75
CA ARG A 15 5.80 -7.53 -28.23
C ARG A 15 4.98 -8.80 -28.03
N ILE A 16 4.16 -8.85 -26.98
CA ILE A 16 3.04 -9.79 -26.92
C ILE A 16 1.93 -9.11 -27.70
N SER A 17 1.73 -9.54 -28.94
CA SER A 17 0.59 -9.14 -29.75
C SER A 17 -0.67 -9.73 -29.13
N PHE A 18 -1.37 -8.94 -28.32
CA PHE A 18 -2.73 -9.24 -27.90
C PHE A 18 -3.67 -8.91 -29.07
N SER A 19 -4.09 -9.92 -29.84
CA SER A 19 -5.23 -9.80 -30.74
C SER A 19 -6.52 -9.90 -29.90
N PRO A 20 -7.38 -8.87 -29.83
CA PRO A 20 -8.57 -8.87 -28.98
C PRO A 20 -9.74 -9.77 -29.46
N SER A 21 -9.47 -10.84 -30.20
CA SER A 21 -10.51 -11.53 -31.00
C SER A 21 -10.57 -13.04 -30.80
N ASP A 22 -9.98 -13.59 -29.73
CA ASP A 22 -10.10 -15.01 -29.42
C ASP A 22 -10.59 -15.19 -27.97
N ASP A 23 -11.92 -15.19 -27.83
CA ASP A 23 -12.64 -15.64 -26.64
C ASP A 23 -12.37 -17.14 -26.44
N GLY A 24 -11.36 -17.49 -25.64
CA GLY A 24 -11.09 -18.90 -25.32
C GLY A 24 -9.88 -19.20 -24.44
N LEU A 25 -9.08 -18.20 -24.09
CA LEU A 25 -7.83 -18.44 -23.38
C LEU A 25 -8.02 -18.28 -21.86
N ASP A 26 -8.34 -19.40 -21.22
CA ASP A 26 -8.19 -19.69 -19.79
C ASP A 26 -6.69 -19.71 -19.40
N CYS A 27 -5.96 -18.67 -19.82
CA CYS A 27 -4.55 -18.44 -19.59
C CYS A 27 -4.38 -17.97 -18.14
N SER A 28 -4.55 -18.91 -17.21
CA SER A 28 -4.01 -18.81 -15.85
C SER A 28 -2.57 -18.30 -15.92
N PHE A 29 -2.17 -17.47 -14.95
CA PHE A 29 -0.80 -16.98 -14.81
C PHE A 29 0.25 -18.12 -14.92
N GLU A 30 -0.13 -19.33 -14.47
CA GLU A 30 0.67 -20.54 -14.62
C GLU A 30 0.96 -20.91 -16.08
N HIS A 31 0.04 -20.69 -17.03
CA HIS A 31 0.27 -20.94 -18.47
C HIS A 31 1.35 -20.02 -19.04
N ILE A 32 1.36 -18.74 -18.64
CA ILE A 32 2.36 -17.77 -19.08
C ILE A 32 3.75 -18.20 -18.58
N LEU A 33 3.82 -18.63 -17.32
CA LEU A 33 5.09 -19.11 -16.77
C LEU A 33 5.52 -20.45 -17.41
N ASN A 34 4.59 -21.36 -17.68
CA ASN A 34 4.88 -22.72 -18.17
C ASN A 34 5.37 -22.71 -19.62
N ASN A 35 4.85 -21.81 -20.44
CA ASN A 35 5.24 -21.65 -21.85
C ASN A 35 6.35 -20.61 -22.07
N SER A 36 7.00 -20.15 -21.00
CA SER A 36 8.14 -19.24 -21.14
C SER A 36 9.26 -19.93 -21.91
N ALA A 37 9.73 -19.29 -22.97
CA ALA A 37 10.91 -19.73 -23.74
C ALA A 37 12.22 -19.63 -22.91
N VAL A 38 12.17 -19.08 -21.69
CA VAL A 38 13.30 -19.02 -20.77
C VAL A 38 13.35 -20.32 -19.96
N PRO A 39 14.43 -21.13 -20.07
CA PRO A 39 14.58 -22.35 -19.29
C PRO A 39 14.45 -22.06 -17.79
N ARG A 40 13.49 -22.71 -17.11
CA ARG A 40 13.35 -22.65 -15.64
C ARG A 40 14.42 -23.45 -14.88
N THR A 41 15.50 -23.83 -15.55
CA THR A 41 16.59 -24.57 -14.94
C THR A 41 17.40 -23.65 -14.03
N VAL A 42 17.70 -24.13 -12.83
CA VAL A 42 18.65 -23.47 -11.91
C VAL A 42 19.98 -23.29 -12.66
N PRO A 43 20.57 -22.08 -12.72
CA PRO A 43 21.84 -21.87 -13.40
C PRO A 43 22.92 -22.80 -12.82
N ALA A 44 23.59 -23.58 -13.68
CA ALA A 44 24.59 -24.55 -13.25
C ALA A 44 25.81 -23.92 -12.54
N VAL A 45 26.10 -22.64 -12.81
CA VAL A 45 27.23 -21.93 -12.22
C VAL A 45 26.79 -20.56 -11.72
N ILE A 46 26.92 -20.33 -10.42
CA ILE A 46 26.69 -19.05 -9.76
C ILE A 46 28.04 -18.36 -9.56
N ARG A 47 28.31 -17.27 -10.29
CA ARG A 47 29.59 -16.54 -10.21
C ARG A 47 29.58 -15.32 -9.29
N THR A 48 28.40 -14.84 -8.92
CA THR A 48 28.26 -13.59 -8.15
C THR A 48 27.41 -13.81 -6.92
N LYS A 49 27.79 -13.17 -5.82
CA LYS A 49 27.02 -13.14 -4.57
C LYS A 49 25.59 -12.62 -4.79
N LYS A 50 25.40 -11.70 -5.74
CA LYS A 50 24.06 -11.21 -6.14
C LYS A 50 23.20 -12.29 -6.78
N ALA A 51 23.78 -13.18 -7.60
CA ALA A 51 23.06 -14.30 -8.20
C ALA A 51 22.76 -15.41 -7.17
N GLU A 52 23.69 -15.65 -6.25
CA GLU A 52 23.50 -16.55 -5.12
C GLU A 52 22.33 -16.11 -4.23
N ASN A 53 22.28 -14.84 -3.85
CA ASN A 53 21.17 -14.28 -3.07
C ASN A 53 19.82 -14.42 -3.78
N ARG A 54 19.77 -14.25 -5.11
CA ARG A 54 18.53 -14.46 -5.89
C ARG A 54 18.10 -15.93 -5.88
N LEU A 55 19.04 -16.86 -6.00
CA LEU A 55 18.74 -18.30 -5.97
C LEU A 55 18.31 -18.77 -4.58
N ALA A 56 18.90 -18.24 -3.52
CA ALA A 56 18.46 -18.48 -2.15
C ALA A 56 17.02 -17.96 -1.92
N ALA A 57 16.64 -16.83 -2.52
CA ALA A 57 15.29 -16.26 -2.40
C ALA A 57 14.22 -16.98 -3.24
N CYS A 58 14.60 -17.63 -4.35
CA CYS A 58 13.67 -18.35 -5.24
C CYS A 58 13.50 -19.84 -4.90
N SER A 59 14.26 -20.37 -3.94
CA SER A 59 14.07 -21.75 -3.49
C SER A 59 12.74 -21.87 -2.74
N PRO A 60 11.79 -22.74 -3.17
CA PRO A 60 10.54 -22.99 -2.46
C PRO A 60 10.73 -23.71 -1.12
N SER A 61 11.98 -23.99 -0.75
CA SER A 61 12.37 -24.41 0.58
C SER A 61 13.46 -23.46 1.07
N PRO A 62 13.24 -22.69 2.15
CA PRO A 62 14.38 -22.24 2.93
C PRO A 62 14.99 -23.54 3.46
N VAL A 63 16.04 -24.03 2.81
CA VAL A 63 16.92 -25.01 3.42
C VAL A 63 17.70 -24.25 4.51
N LEU A 64 16.96 -23.85 5.54
CA LEU A 64 17.48 -23.75 6.88
C LEU A 64 17.92 -25.16 7.20
N SER A 65 19.22 -25.39 7.12
CA SER A 65 19.86 -26.54 7.71
C SER A 65 19.42 -26.64 9.18
N GLY A 66 18.59 -27.62 9.51
CA GLY A 66 18.21 -27.97 10.88
C GLY A 66 16.70 -28.07 11.05
N GLU A 67 16.20 -29.32 11.15
CA GLU A 67 14.85 -29.73 11.55
C GLU A 67 13.67 -29.21 10.67
N PRO A 68 12.76 -30.07 10.17
CA PRO A 68 11.45 -29.58 9.75
C PRO A 68 10.80 -28.88 10.96
N LEU A 69 10.59 -27.55 10.85
CA LEU A 69 9.97 -26.76 11.90
C LEU A 69 8.68 -27.44 12.36
N ASN A 70 8.53 -27.61 13.67
CA ASN A 70 7.31 -28.16 14.22
C ASN A 70 6.12 -27.25 13.84
N SER A 71 4.92 -27.81 13.73
CA SER A 71 3.66 -27.07 13.50
C SER A 71 3.53 -25.81 14.38
N VAL A 72 4.02 -25.87 15.62
CA VAL A 72 4.07 -24.74 16.57
C VAL A 72 5.04 -23.65 16.12
N GLU A 73 6.24 -24.03 15.68
CA GLU A 73 7.27 -23.09 15.22
C GLU A 73 6.87 -22.43 13.89
N GLN A 74 6.23 -23.19 12.98
CA GLN A 74 5.66 -22.62 11.76
C GLN A 74 4.62 -21.55 12.10
N ARG A 75 3.71 -21.83 13.05
CA ARG A 75 2.73 -20.84 13.53
C ARG A 75 3.41 -19.63 14.17
N ALA A 76 4.48 -19.83 14.94
CA ALA A 76 5.25 -18.74 15.56
C ALA A 76 5.93 -17.85 14.49
N MET A 77 6.54 -18.45 13.47
CA MET A 77 7.19 -17.76 12.36
C MET A 77 6.18 -16.98 11.50
N GLU A 78 5.04 -17.58 11.19
CA GLU A 78 3.96 -16.85 10.51
C GLU A 78 3.43 -15.69 11.34
N HIS A 79 3.27 -15.90 12.65
CA HIS A 79 2.88 -14.83 13.55
C HIS A 79 3.91 -13.69 13.54
N GLN A 80 5.21 -14.00 13.58
CA GLN A 80 6.26 -13.00 13.46
C GLN A 80 6.18 -12.24 12.12
N LYS A 81 6.05 -12.92 10.98
CA LYS A 81 5.87 -12.26 9.67
C LYS A 81 4.66 -11.33 9.67
N ARG A 82 3.55 -11.75 10.28
CA ARG A 82 2.36 -10.89 10.42
C ARG A 82 2.65 -9.68 11.31
N GLN A 83 3.39 -9.84 12.39
CA GLN A 83 3.80 -8.72 13.24
C GLN A 83 4.71 -7.74 12.49
N GLU A 84 5.71 -8.24 11.76
CA GLU A 84 6.60 -7.43 10.94
C GLU A 84 5.83 -6.67 9.85
N TRP A 85 4.87 -7.33 9.18
CA TRP A 85 3.99 -6.68 8.21
C TRP A 85 3.16 -5.57 8.86
N ARG A 86 2.57 -5.82 10.04
CA ARG A 86 1.82 -4.80 10.79
C ARG A 86 2.72 -3.62 11.15
N GLN A 87 3.94 -3.86 11.63
CA GLN A 87 4.90 -2.81 11.96
C GLN A 87 5.33 -2.02 10.73
N ALA A 88 5.63 -2.67 9.60
CA ALA A 88 6.00 -2.00 8.35
C ALA A 88 4.86 -1.13 7.81
N ARG A 89 3.63 -1.66 7.83
CA ARG A 89 2.43 -0.89 7.48
C ARG A 89 2.27 0.33 8.39
N PHE A 90 2.41 0.16 9.71
CA PHE A 90 2.31 1.25 10.67
C PHE A 90 3.37 2.33 10.39
N LYS A 91 4.62 1.95 10.12
CA LYS A 91 5.70 2.89 9.75
C LYS A 91 5.40 3.67 8.46
N SER A 92 4.81 3.02 7.45
CA SER A 92 4.39 3.69 6.21
C SER A 92 3.30 4.73 6.50
N LEU A 93 2.28 4.36 7.27
CA LEU A 93 1.22 5.29 7.67
C LEU A 93 1.74 6.44 8.52
N GLU A 94 2.72 6.20 9.40
CA GLU A 94 3.38 7.24 10.18
C GLU A 94 4.15 8.23 9.29
N ALA A 95 4.82 7.74 8.25
CA ALA A 95 5.50 8.58 7.28
C ALA A 95 4.51 9.46 6.49
N ASP A 96 3.41 8.88 6.01
CA ASP A 96 2.36 9.61 5.30
C ASP A 96 1.70 10.66 6.22
N SER A 97 1.45 10.31 7.48
CA SER A 97 0.91 11.24 8.49
C SER A 97 1.84 12.43 8.74
N LYS A 98 3.14 12.19 8.92
CA LYS A 98 4.15 13.26 9.07
C LYS A 98 4.23 14.15 7.84
N ALA A 99 4.16 13.56 6.64
CA ALA A 99 4.13 14.34 5.40
C ALA A 99 2.89 15.23 5.31
N ALA A 100 1.72 14.70 5.68
CA ALA A 100 0.48 15.48 5.75
C ALA A 100 0.57 16.61 6.79
N GLU A 101 1.14 16.36 7.97
CA GLU A 101 1.35 17.37 9.01
C GLU A 101 2.21 18.54 8.52
N VAL A 102 3.30 18.26 7.79
CA VAL A 102 4.14 19.29 7.18
C VAL A 102 3.35 20.13 6.18
N VAL A 103 2.53 19.51 5.34
CA VAL A 103 1.67 20.24 4.39
C VAL A 103 0.66 21.11 5.12
N MET A 104 0.01 20.60 6.17
CA MET A 104 -0.92 21.40 6.98
C MET A 104 -0.22 22.60 7.61
N GLN A 105 0.96 22.41 8.21
CA GLN A 105 1.76 23.51 8.77
C GLN A 105 2.17 24.55 7.72
N GLN A 106 2.51 24.12 6.50
CA GLN A 106 2.79 25.04 5.39
C GLN A 106 1.56 25.87 5.01
N VAL A 107 0.38 25.23 4.93
CA VAL A 107 -0.89 25.92 4.66
C VAL A 107 -1.22 26.91 5.78
N GLU A 108 -1.04 26.53 7.04
CA GLU A 108 -1.21 27.42 8.20
C GLU A 108 -0.22 28.60 8.18
N GLN A 109 1.04 28.36 7.79
CA GLN A 109 2.04 29.40 7.63
C GLN A 109 1.68 30.39 6.50
N ILE A 110 1.15 29.89 5.38
CA ILE A 110 0.67 30.74 4.29
C ILE A 110 -0.55 31.55 4.77
N ASN A 111 -1.52 30.90 5.40
CA ASN A 111 -2.73 31.56 5.90
C ASN A 111 -2.42 32.65 6.94
N SER A 112 -1.46 32.43 7.85
CA SER A 112 -1.01 33.45 8.80
C SER A 112 -0.27 34.62 8.15
N ARG A 113 0.58 34.36 7.14
CA ARG A 113 1.21 35.44 6.34
C ARG A 113 0.17 36.24 5.57
N LEU A 114 -0.82 35.59 4.96
CA LEU A 114 -1.92 36.25 4.26
C LEU A 114 -2.75 37.08 5.23
N ALA A 115 -3.05 36.59 6.43
CA ALA A 115 -3.77 37.36 7.45
C ALA A 115 -3.04 38.67 7.80
N ASN A 116 -1.70 38.64 7.90
CA ASN A 116 -0.89 39.83 8.15
C ASN A 116 -0.82 40.82 6.97
N ILE A 117 -1.03 40.37 5.73
CA ILE A 117 -1.01 41.22 4.52
C ILE A 117 -2.41 41.78 4.21
N THR A 118 -3.48 41.10 4.65
CA THR A 118 -4.86 41.44 4.27
C THR A 118 -5.39 42.69 4.98
N GLU A 119 -4.73 43.22 6.02
CA GLU A 119 -5.14 44.48 6.66
C GLU A 119 -4.93 45.74 5.78
N GLU A 120 -4.15 45.69 4.69
CA GLU A 120 -3.91 46.89 3.84
C GLU A 120 -4.56 46.89 2.46
N HIS A 121 -5.19 45.81 2.00
CA HIS A 121 -5.87 45.77 0.69
C HIS A 121 -7.26 45.17 0.80
N THR A 122 -8.23 46.05 1.06
CA THR A 122 -9.65 45.75 0.91
C THR A 122 -9.94 45.27 -0.53
N ASN A 123 -10.74 44.21 -0.63
CA ASN A 123 -11.39 43.71 -1.85
C ASN A 123 -10.53 42.82 -2.77
N SER A 124 -10.30 41.56 -2.38
CA SER A 124 -10.12 40.49 -3.37
C SER A 124 -11.01 39.30 -3.02
N SER A 125 -11.95 39.03 -3.93
CA SER A 125 -12.92 37.95 -3.89
C SER A 125 -12.18 36.61 -3.79
N LEU A 126 -12.29 35.94 -2.63
CA LEU A 126 -11.91 34.54 -2.46
C LEU A 126 -13.18 33.67 -2.50
N PRO A 127 -13.10 32.47 -3.11
CA PRO A 127 -14.26 31.71 -3.55
C PRO A 127 -15.00 31.08 -2.36
N ILE A 128 -16.33 31.11 -2.40
CA ILE A 128 -17.32 30.36 -1.59
C ILE A 128 -16.80 30.01 -0.18
N ASN A 129 -17.14 30.88 0.78
CA ASN A 129 -16.89 30.63 2.21
C ASN A 129 -17.83 29.52 2.72
N GLU A 130 -17.52 28.26 2.44
CA GLU A 130 -18.08 27.15 3.23
C GLU A 130 -17.30 27.06 4.55
N LYS A 131 -17.86 27.62 5.63
CA LYS A 131 -17.35 27.36 6.97
C LYS A 131 -17.97 26.07 7.51
N ILE A 132 -17.12 25.08 7.81
CA ILE A 132 -17.54 23.90 8.57
C ILE A 132 -17.86 24.37 9.99
N LEU A 133 -19.14 24.38 10.36
CA LEU A 133 -19.60 24.78 11.69
C LEU A 133 -19.36 23.68 12.72
N GLN A 134 -19.60 22.43 12.31
CA GLN A 134 -19.53 21.29 13.20
C GLN A 134 -19.32 20.01 12.39
N ASN A 135 -18.47 19.11 12.91
CA ASN A 135 -18.32 17.76 12.39
C ASN A 135 -18.57 16.78 13.53
N GLU A 136 -19.68 16.04 13.47
CA GLU A 136 -20.00 15.01 14.44
C GLU A 136 -19.79 13.63 13.82
N THR A 137 -18.98 12.82 14.49
CA THR A 137 -18.81 11.40 14.17
C THR A 137 -19.53 10.58 15.23
N SER A 138 -20.47 9.75 14.80
CA SER A 138 -21.21 8.83 15.67
C SER A 138 -20.99 7.39 15.22
N PHE A 139 -20.96 6.48 16.19
CA PHE A 139 -20.82 5.05 15.96
C PHE A 139 -22.10 4.35 16.39
N GLU A 140 -22.74 3.66 15.46
CA GLU A 140 -23.91 2.83 15.72
C GLU A 140 -23.44 1.38 15.89
N ARG A 141 -23.67 0.82 17.08
CA ARG A 141 -23.39 -0.60 17.37
C ARG A 141 -24.64 -1.41 17.04
N ASN A 142 -24.56 -2.21 16.00
CA ASN A 142 -25.61 -3.13 15.58
C ASN A 142 -25.25 -4.55 16.00
N GLU A 143 -26.04 -5.11 16.90
CA GLU A 143 -25.92 -6.49 17.34
C GLU A 143 -27.01 -7.33 16.70
N TYR A 144 -26.60 -8.31 15.89
CA TYR A 144 -27.49 -9.28 15.28
C TYR A 144 -27.28 -10.64 15.94
N ILE A 145 -28.36 -11.23 16.45
CA ILE A 145 -28.35 -12.58 17.00
C ILE A 145 -29.02 -13.49 15.99
N ASP A 146 -28.26 -14.47 15.50
CA ASP A 146 -28.78 -15.49 14.59
C ASP A 146 -29.85 -16.34 15.33
N PRO A 147 -31.11 -16.37 14.84
CA PRO A 147 -32.19 -17.09 15.51
C PRO A 147 -32.06 -18.61 15.45
N ILE A 148 -31.25 -19.16 14.55
CA ILE A 148 -31.03 -20.60 14.37
C ILE A 148 -29.83 -21.06 15.20
N THR A 149 -28.74 -20.29 15.13
CA THR A 149 -27.45 -20.70 15.69
C THR A 149 -27.15 -20.08 17.06
N GLY A 150 -27.86 -19.01 17.44
CA GLY A 150 -27.60 -18.21 18.65
C GLY A 150 -26.31 -17.39 18.61
N ALA A 151 -25.64 -17.34 17.45
CA ALA A 151 -24.39 -16.60 17.29
C ALA A 151 -24.66 -15.09 17.25
N ALA A 152 -23.98 -14.34 18.12
CA ALA A 152 -24.03 -12.89 18.13
C ALA A 152 -22.97 -12.32 17.18
N THR A 153 -23.40 -11.51 16.21
CA THR A 153 -22.54 -10.73 15.33
C THR A 153 -22.69 -9.26 15.68
N VAL A 154 -21.59 -8.62 16.07
CA VAL A 154 -21.54 -7.18 16.35
C VAL A 154 -20.91 -6.47 15.16
N SER A 155 -21.63 -5.51 14.59
CA SER A 155 -21.13 -4.61 13.57
C SER A 155 -21.16 -3.17 14.08
N PHE A 156 -20.19 -2.37 13.62
CA PHE A 156 -20.12 -0.95 13.94
C PHE A 156 -20.25 -0.17 12.65
N VAL A 157 -21.22 0.75 12.61
CA VAL A 157 -21.42 1.66 11.48
C VAL A 157 -20.99 3.05 11.92
N GLU A 158 -19.97 3.59 11.27
CA GLU A 158 -19.54 4.96 11.45
C GLU A 158 -20.39 5.88 10.57
N LYS A 159 -20.95 6.93 11.17
CA LYS A 159 -21.67 7.99 10.47
C LYS A 159 -21.02 9.33 10.80
N SER A 160 -20.63 10.07 9.77
CA SER A 160 -20.08 11.42 9.89
C SER A 160 -21.09 12.42 9.33
N ILE A 161 -21.45 13.42 10.14
CA ILE A 161 -22.32 14.53 9.76
C ILE A 161 -21.51 15.81 9.84
N THR A 162 -21.34 16.48 8.69
CA THR A 162 -20.67 17.77 8.61
C THR A 162 -21.70 18.86 8.35
N GLN A 163 -21.88 19.77 9.30
CA GLN A 163 -22.67 20.99 9.10
C GLN A 163 -21.78 22.06 8.46
N ARG A 164 -22.26 22.63 7.36
CA ARG A 164 -21.60 23.74 6.66
C ARG A 164 -22.57 24.90 6.52
N GLU A 165 -22.08 26.11 6.76
CA GLU A 165 -22.78 27.33 6.40
C GLU A 165 -22.32 27.76 5.01
N VAL A 166 -23.27 28.03 4.12
CA VAL A 166 -23.01 28.58 2.79
C VAL A 166 -23.41 30.05 2.85
N ASN A 167 -22.42 30.94 2.79
CA ASN A 167 -22.60 32.39 2.70
C ASN A 167 -22.63 32.87 1.24
#